data_AF-G8P0I6-F1
#
_entry.id   AF-G8P0I6-F1
#
_cell.length_a   1.000
_cell.length_b   1.000
_cell.length_c   1.000
_cell.angle_alpha   90.00
_cell.angle_beta   90.00
_cell.angle_gamma   90.00
#
_symmetry.space_group_name_H-M   'P 1'
#
loop_
_entity.id
_entity.type
_entity.pdbx_description
1 polymer ?
#
loop_
_entity_poly.entity_id
_entity_poly.type
_entity_poly.pdbx_seq_one_letter_code
_entity_poly.pdbx_strand_id
1 'polypeptide(L)'
;MFASHAISSQGSSLLEMEILDSNELALRLKVKESWVIEQSKRSRTSDPIPVFRLGKHRRYRWGSPEMNDWLARRVGGTTTSRKTWS
;
A
#
# COMPACT_ATOMS: atom_id res chain seq x y z
N MET A 1 18.25 32.41 5.03
CA MET A 1 16.83 32.50 4.61
C MET A 1 16.47 31.22 3.87
N PHE A 2 15.91 30.22 4.57
CA PHE A 2 15.33 29.03 3.93
C PHE A 2 13.93 28.83 4.50
N ALA A 3 12.97 28.73 3.58
CA ALA A 3 11.54 28.72 3.86
C ALA A 3 11.13 27.48 4.66
N SER A 4 10.72 27.68 5.90
CA SER A 4 9.96 26.70 6.69
C SER A 4 8.60 26.52 6.03
N HIS A 5 8.45 25.46 5.23
CA HIS A 5 7.15 25.04 4.74
C HIS A 5 6.36 24.50 5.94
N ALA A 6 5.27 25.20 6.27
CA ALA A 6 4.28 24.74 7.21
C ALA A 6 3.79 23.36 6.74
N ILE A 7 4.09 22.32 7.51
CA ILE A 7 3.54 21.00 7.29
C ILE A 7 2.10 21.09 7.81
N SER A 8 1.15 21.19 6.88
CA SER A 8 -0.26 21.31 7.19
C SER A 8 -0.71 20.17 8.10
N SER A 9 -1.02 20.51 9.34
CA SER A 9 -1.89 19.73 10.21
C SER A 9 -3.28 19.71 9.60
N GLN A 10 -3.67 18.61 8.96
CA GLN A 10 -5.08 18.31 8.69
C GLN A 10 -5.54 17.30 9.74
N GLY A 11 -6.40 17.77 10.63
CA GLY A 11 -7.04 16.94 11.64
C GLY A 11 -8.28 16.26 11.07
N SER A 12 -8.26 14.93 11.09
CA SER A 12 -9.37 14.02 11.41
C SER A 12 -10.75 14.31 10.81
N SER A 13 -11.12 13.49 9.82
CA SER A 13 -12.50 12.99 9.72
C SER A 13 -12.48 11.47 9.74
N LEU A 14 -13.45 10.85 10.41
CA LEU A 14 -13.51 9.42 10.77
C LEU A 14 -13.55 8.42 9.58
N LEU A 15 -13.27 8.86 8.35
CA LEU A 15 -13.22 8.10 7.10
C LEU A 15 -12.17 8.69 6.13
N GLU A 16 -11.01 9.10 6.63
CA GLU A 16 -9.97 9.72 5.80
C GLU A 16 -9.29 8.67 4.92
N MET A 17 -9.73 8.60 3.66
CA MET A 17 -9.11 7.73 2.66
C MET A 17 -7.76 8.33 2.25
N GLU A 18 -6.70 7.97 2.97
CA GLU A 18 -5.36 8.47 2.73
C GLU A 18 -4.77 7.87 1.44
N ILE A 19 -4.07 8.69 0.65
CA ILE A 19 -3.35 8.22 -0.53
C ILE A 19 -1.88 8.04 -0.18
N LEU A 20 -1.44 6.80 -0.04
CA LEU A 20 -0.07 6.44 0.28
C LEU A 20 0.75 6.15 -0.98
N ASP A 21 2.05 6.42 -0.91
CA ASP A 21 3.04 5.92 -1.86
C ASP A 21 3.43 4.44 -1.57
N SER A 22 4.30 3.86 -2.40
CA SER A 22 4.78 2.48 -2.21
C SER A 22 5.59 2.32 -0.93
N ASN A 23 6.38 3.34 -0.57
CA ASN A 23 7.21 3.35 0.63
C ASN A 23 6.35 3.50 1.89
N GLU A 24 5.43 4.46 1.92
CA GLU A 24 4.48 4.66 3.02
C GLU A 24 3.62 3.42 3.28
N LEU A 25 3.09 2.79 2.23
CA LEU A 25 2.34 1.55 2.39
C LEU A 25 3.22 0.43 2.96
N ALA A 26 4.47 0.34 2.51
CA ALA A 26 5.41 -0.66 3.00
C ALA A 26 5.72 -0.48 4.49
N LEU A 27 5.92 0.77 4.94
CA LEU A 27 6.11 1.11 6.35
C LEU A 27 4.89 0.73 7.19
N ARG A 28 3.68 1.08 6.72
CA ARG A 28 2.43 0.78 7.44
C ARG A 28 2.18 -0.73 7.57
N LEU A 29 2.46 -1.48 6.52
CA LEU A 29 2.35 -2.94 6.51
C LEU A 29 3.56 -3.65 7.15
N LYS A 30 4.61 -2.90 7.54
CA LYS A 30 5.89 -3.43 8.03
C LYS A 30 6.56 -4.43 7.07
N VAL A 31 6.48 -4.16 5.78
CA VAL A 31 7.08 -4.97 4.70
C VAL A 31 8.10 -4.14 3.92
N LYS A 32 8.85 -4.79 3.02
CA LYS A 32 9.75 -4.09 2.09
C LYS A 32 8.96 -3.42 0.96
N GLU A 33 9.41 -2.26 0.50
CA GLU A 33 8.81 -1.56 -0.65
C GLU A 33 8.78 -2.43 -1.91
N SER A 34 9.86 -3.19 -2.17
CA SER A 34 9.92 -4.13 -3.29
C SER A 34 8.79 -5.16 -3.23
N TRP A 35 8.43 -5.65 -2.04
CA TRP A 35 7.33 -6.58 -1.85
C TRP A 35 5.99 -5.93 -2.22
N VAL A 36 5.78 -4.66 -1.85
CA VAL A 36 4.56 -3.91 -2.24
C VAL A 36 4.48 -3.80 -3.76
N ILE A 37 5.58 -3.44 -4.43
CA ILE A 37 5.64 -3.34 -5.89
C ILE A 37 5.37 -4.70 -6.55
N GLU A 38 5.96 -5.78 -6.05
CA GLU A 38 5.71 -7.13 -6.55
C GLU A 38 4.26 -7.57 -6.33
N GLN A 39 3.71 -7.31 -5.16
CA GLN A 39 2.33 -7.65 -4.80
C GLN A 39 1.31 -6.81 -5.59
N SER A 40 1.68 -5.63 -6.09
CA SER A 40 0.84 -4.84 -7.00
C SER A 40 0.81 -5.38 -8.45
N LYS A 41 1.59 -6.42 -8.78
CA LYS A 41 1.62 -7.05 -10.11
C LYS A 41 0.67 -8.26 -10.13
N ARG A 42 -0.41 -8.18 -10.91
CA ARG A 42 -1.32 -9.31 -11.21
C ARG A 42 -0.60 -10.57 -11.72
N SER A 43 0.56 -10.42 -12.37
CA SER A 43 1.34 -11.54 -12.88
C SER A 43 2.12 -12.30 -11.79
N ARG A 44 2.30 -11.71 -10.60
CA ARG A 44 3.07 -12.31 -9.50
C ARG A 44 2.17 -12.82 -8.37
N THR A 45 0.92 -12.39 -8.32
CA THR A 45 0.00 -12.76 -7.27
C THR A 45 -1.43 -12.83 -7.79
N SER A 46 -2.19 -13.81 -7.30
CA SER A 46 -3.60 -14.00 -7.68
C SER A 46 -4.50 -12.91 -7.09
N ASP A 47 -4.09 -12.26 -6.00
CA ASP A 47 -4.84 -11.18 -5.34
C ASP A 47 -3.97 -9.92 -5.18
N PRO A 48 -3.83 -9.10 -6.24
CA PRO A 48 -2.94 -7.94 -6.28
C PRO A 48 -3.42 -6.83 -5.35
N ILE A 49 -2.47 -6.06 -4.80
CA ILE A 49 -2.81 -4.85 -4.04
C ILE A 49 -3.60 -3.89 -4.95
N PRO A 50 -4.72 -3.31 -4.48
CA PRO A 50 -5.42 -2.23 -5.17
C PRO A 50 -4.49 -1.03 -5.39
N VAL A 51 -3.91 -0.93 -6.59
CA VAL A 51 -3.01 0.16 -6.98
C VAL A 51 -3.73 1.11 -7.91
N PHE A 52 -3.74 2.39 -7.52
CA PHE A 52 -4.18 3.48 -8.35
C PHE A 52 -2.98 3.97 -9.18
N ARG A 53 -2.99 3.67 -10.48
CA ARG A 53 -1.91 4.07 -11.38
C ARG A 53 -2.22 5.42 -12.00
N LEU A 54 -1.38 6.39 -11.70
CA LEU A 54 -1.40 7.71 -12.33
C LEU A 54 -0.12 7.86 -13.17
N GLY A 55 -0.18 7.33 -14.40
CA GLY A 55 0.99 7.24 -15.28
C GLY A 55 2.09 6.35 -14.69
N LYS A 56 3.28 6.93 -14.47
CA LYS A 56 4.44 6.24 -13.86
C LYS A 56 4.30 6.03 -12.34
N HIS A 57 3.39 6.74 -11.69
CA HIS A 57 3.27 6.71 -10.23
C HIS A 57 2.24 5.67 -9.79
N ARG A 58 2.59 4.94 -8.73
CA ARG A 58 1.71 3.99 -8.05
C ARG A 58 1.25 4.62 -6.74
N ARG A 59 -0.05 4.76 -6.58
CA ARG A 59 -0.69 5.28 -5.38
C ARG A 59 -1.57 4.20 -4.78
N TYR A 60 -1.66 4.17 -3.46
CA TYR A 60 -2.44 3.20 -2.72
C TYR A 60 -3.44 3.94 -1.87
N ARG A 61 -4.70 3.52 -1.95
CA ARG A 61 -5.79 4.15 -1.20
C ARG A 61 -5.94 3.42 0.13
N TRP A 62 -5.33 3.96 1.18
CA TRP A 62 -5.46 3.45 2.52
C TRP A 62 -6.84 3.81 3.09
N GLY A 63 -7.43 2.91 3.86
CA GLY A 63 -8.80 3.07 4.37
C GLY A 63 -9.91 2.89 3.32
N SER A 64 -9.58 2.54 2.07
CA SER A 64 -10.62 2.22 1.07
C SER A 64 -11.23 0.84 1.33
N PRO A 65 -12.51 0.62 0.97
CA PRO A 65 -13.13 -0.71 1.03
C PRO A 65 -12.30 -1.75 0.25
N GLU A 66 -11.80 -1.39 -0.93
CA GLU A 66 -10.96 -2.29 -1.75
C GLU A 66 -9.70 -2.75 -1.01
N MET A 67 -9.01 -1.83 -0.32
CA MET A 67 -7.81 -2.13 0.46
C MET A 67 -8.15 -2.93 1.72
N ASN A 68 -9.22 -2.56 2.42
CA ASN A 68 -9.64 -3.25 3.63
C ASN A 68 -10.10 -4.69 3.33
N ASP A 69 -10.86 -4.89 2.26
CA ASP A 69 -11.27 -6.21 1.79
C ASP A 69 -10.05 -7.05 1.37
N TRP A 70 -9.07 -6.43 0.71
CA TRP A 70 -7.82 -7.10 0.36
C TRP A 70 -7.00 -7.51 1.60
N LEU A 71 -6.95 -6.65 2.63
CA LEU A 71 -6.32 -6.97 3.91
C LEU A 71 -7.09 -8.09 4.62
N ALA A 72 -8.42 -8.02 4.68
CA ALA A 72 -9.28 -9.02 5.31
C ALA A 72 -9.07 -10.41 4.70
N ARG A 73 -8.99 -10.50 3.36
CA ARG A 73 -8.67 -11.77 2.65
C ARG A 73 -7.32 -12.35 3.05
N ARG A 74 -6.34 -11.51 3.42
CA ARG A 74 -4.97 -11.92 3.76
C ARG A 74 -4.76 -12.24 5.22
N VAL A 75 -5.44 -11.53 6.12
CA VAL A 75 -5.43 -11.85 7.56
C VAL A 75 -5.98 -13.26 7.81
N GLY A 76 -6.94 -13.72 6.98
CA GLY A 76 -7.46 -15.10 7.01
C GLY A 76 -6.72 -16.12 6.12
N GLY A 77 -5.66 -15.73 5.41
CA GLY A 77 -5.10 -16.51 4.30
C GLY A 77 -3.59 -16.42 4.16
N THR A 78 -2.84 -16.77 5.21
CA THR A 78 -1.38 -16.94 5.11
C THR A 78 -1.04 -18.24 4.35
N THR A 79 -0.99 -18.19 3.03
CA THR A 79 -0.12 -19.10 2.26
C THR A 79 1.08 -18.32 1.75
N THR A 80 2.09 -18.31 2.62
CA THR A 80 3.47 -18.02 2.30
C THR A 80 3.96 -18.92 1.17
N SER A 81 4.07 -18.40 -0.05
CA SER A 81 5.00 -18.99 -1.02
C SER A 81 6.37 -18.36 -0.80
N ARG A 82 7.14 -18.95 0.12
CA ARG A 82 8.60 -18.81 0.09
C ARG A 82 9.05 -19.57 -1.16
N LYS A 83 9.28 -18.86 -2.27
CA LYS A 83 10.13 -19.39 -3.34
C LYS A 83 11.56 -19.37 -2.82
N THR A 84 11.99 -20.51 -2.28
CA THR A 84 13.41 -20.80 -2.09
C THR A 84 13.95 -21.19 -3.46
N TRP A 85 14.84 -20.37 -4.01
CA TRP A 85 15.67 -20.81 -5.14
C TRP A 85 16.79 -21.66 -4.55
N SER A 86 16.82 -22.95 -4.90
CA SER A 86 17.97 -23.84 -4.71
C SER A 86 18.72 -23.96 -6.02
#